data_AF-A0A444D8C0-F1
#
_entry.id   AF-A0A444D8C0-F1
#
_cell.length_a   1.000
_cell.length_b   1.000
_cell.length_c   1.000
_cell.angle_alpha   90.00
_cell.angle_beta   90.00
_cell.angle_gamma   90.00
#
_symmetry.space_group_name_H-M   'P 1'
#
loop_
_entity.id
_entity.type
_entity.pdbx_description
1 polymer ?
#
loop_
_entity_poly.entity_id
_entity_poly.type
_entity_poly.pdbx_seq_one_letter_code
_entity_poly.pdbx_strand_id
1 'polypeptide(L)'
;MLYVTVGGEDIYFLTKLFRQLLESVQAGKLEPEVALLNASLIPDVFPILAAAHKALVSKSRASLTTRTLHSELIYNYSGSKHITESLKRCGISDDTTYVLAARFAASHDEMKDVEKLIKGKEIDLLELEGRANNAQIQKHYKITPQELAISSLSDAIVCRIAARDAL
;
A
#
# COMPACT_ATOMS: atom_id res chain seq x y z
N MET A 1 11.56 -6.53 -8.09
CA MET A 1 10.11 -6.68 -8.34
C MET A 1 9.65 -8.02 -7.77
N LEU A 2 8.60 -8.04 -6.95
CA LEU A 2 7.97 -9.27 -6.46
C LEU A 2 6.59 -9.41 -7.08
N TYR A 3 6.26 -10.65 -7.40
CA TYR A 3 4.98 -11.07 -7.92
C TYR A 3 4.31 -11.98 -6.88
N VAL A 4 3.06 -11.68 -6.54
CA VAL A 4 2.26 -12.51 -5.63
C VAL A 4 0.86 -12.65 -6.19
N THR A 5 0.39 -13.89 -6.32
CA THR A 5 -1.01 -14.16 -6.66
C THR A 5 -1.85 -14.18 -5.39
N VAL A 6 -2.86 -13.31 -5.32
CA VAL A 6 -3.81 -13.21 -4.21
C VAL A 6 -5.21 -13.37 -4.76
N GLY A 7 -5.97 -14.36 -4.28
CA GLY A 7 -7.34 -14.59 -4.74
C GLY A 7 -7.48 -14.90 -6.25
N GLY A 8 -6.40 -15.43 -6.87
CA GLY A 8 -6.35 -15.72 -8.31
C GLY A 8 -5.96 -14.52 -9.18
N GLU A 9 -5.65 -13.37 -8.58
CA GLU A 9 -5.22 -12.16 -9.26
C GLU A 9 -3.77 -11.83 -8.92
N ASP A 10 -3.02 -11.41 -9.93
CA ASP A 10 -1.60 -11.17 -9.82
C ASP A 10 -1.32 -9.75 -9.35
N ILE A 11 -0.48 -9.63 -8.32
CA ILE A 11 -0.09 -8.35 -7.75
C ILE A 11 1.42 -8.20 -7.88
N TYR A 12 1.81 -7.10 -8.50
CA TYR A 12 3.20 -6.74 -8.69
C TYR A 12 3.58 -5.61 -7.74
N PHE A 13 4.69 -5.82 -7.04
CA PHE A 13 5.26 -4.87 -6.10
C PHE A 13 6.67 -4.46 -6.51
N LEU A 14 6.94 -3.15 -6.46
CA LEU A 14 8.28 -2.61 -6.56
C LEU A 14 8.45 -1.45 -5.58
N THR A 15 9.63 -1.33 -4.98
CA THR A 15 9.95 -0.16 -4.15
C THR A 15 10.98 0.72 -4.83
N LYS A 16 10.82 2.04 -4.72
CA LYS A 16 11.78 3.01 -5.25
C LYS A 16 12.08 4.13 -4.26
N LEU A 17 13.34 4.59 -4.26
CA LEU A 17 13.72 5.85 -3.63
C LEU A 17 13.53 7.01 -4.62
N PHE A 18 12.76 8.02 -4.23
CA PHE A 18 12.36 9.11 -5.12
C PHE A 18 12.22 10.47 -4.45
N ARG A 19 11.94 11.54 -5.22
CA ARG A 19 11.77 12.90 -4.72
C ARG A 19 10.59 13.70 -5.29
N GLN A 20 9.97 13.35 -6.44
CA GLN A 20 8.94 14.21 -7.08
C GLN A 20 7.95 13.47 -8.01
N LEU A 21 6.84 12.91 -7.51
CA LEU A 21 5.77 12.30 -8.36
C LEU A 21 4.39 12.95 -8.17
N LEU A 22 4.27 13.93 -7.27
CA LEU A 22 2.97 14.30 -6.74
C LEU A 22 2.02 14.88 -7.80
N GLU A 23 2.56 15.64 -8.77
CA GLU A 23 1.75 16.28 -9.80
C GLU A 23 0.98 15.28 -10.68
N SER A 24 1.61 14.17 -11.08
CA SER A 24 0.98 13.15 -11.94
C SER A 24 -0.05 12.29 -11.16
N VAL A 25 0.18 12.06 -9.87
CA VAL A 25 -0.74 11.32 -8.99
C VAL A 25 -1.99 12.15 -8.68
N GLN A 26 -1.82 13.42 -8.33
CA GLN A 26 -2.93 14.32 -8.00
C GLN A 26 -3.82 14.65 -9.22
N ALA A 27 -3.25 14.64 -10.42
CA ALA A 27 -4.01 14.80 -11.65
C ALA A 27 -4.89 13.58 -12.00
N GLY A 28 -4.70 12.42 -11.34
CA GLY A 28 -5.44 11.19 -11.63
C GLY A 28 -5.15 10.60 -13.01
N LYS A 29 -3.95 10.87 -13.57
CA LYS A 29 -3.55 10.54 -14.95
C LYS A 29 -2.44 9.49 -15.03
N LEU A 30 -2.31 8.63 -14.02
CA LEU A 30 -1.33 7.55 -14.10
C LEU A 30 -1.87 6.50 -15.09
N GLU A 31 -1.21 6.42 -16.24
CA GLU A 31 -1.44 5.37 -17.23
C GLU A 31 -0.12 4.62 -17.44
N PRO A 32 -0.03 3.34 -17.02
CA PRO A 32 -1.06 2.55 -16.33
C PRO A 32 -1.34 2.99 -14.88
N GLU A 33 -2.57 2.75 -14.39
CA GLU A 33 -2.96 3.09 -13.02
C GLU A 33 -2.12 2.31 -11.98
N VAL A 34 -1.65 2.96 -10.91
CA VAL A 34 -0.82 2.28 -9.90
C VAL A 34 -1.13 2.83 -8.52
N ALA A 35 -1.17 1.95 -7.52
CA ALA A 35 -1.24 2.36 -6.12
C ALA A 35 0.16 2.76 -5.66
N LEU A 36 0.33 3.98 -5.18
CA LEU A 36 1.59 4.49 -4.67
C LEU A 36 1.45 4.73 -3.17
N LEU A 37 2.17 3.94 -2.38
CA LEU A 37 2.16 4.00 -0.93
C LEU A 37 3.49 4.55 -0.40
N ASN A 38 3.42 5.26 0.73
CA ASN A 38 4.62 5.61 1.49
C ASN A 38 5.19 4.35 2.15
N ALA A 39 6.29 3.82 1.60
CA ALA A 39 6.88 2.57 2.05
C ALA A 39 7.49 2.65 3.45
N SER A 40 7.83 3.86 3.93
CA SER A 40 8.26 4.06 5.31
C SER A 40 7.15 3.76 6.33
N LEU A 41 5.91 3.63 5.89
CA LEU A 41 4.77 3.26 6.74
C LEU A 41 4.37 1.80 6.62
N ILE A 42 5.19 0.97 6.00
CA ILE A 42 4.91 -0.44 5.71
C ILE A 42 5.98 -1.29 6.41
N PRO A 43 5.62 -2.09 7.44
CA PRO A 43 6.61 -2.87 8.17
C PRO A 43 7.14 -4.04 7.36
N ASP A 44 6.28 -4.71 6.59
CA ASP A 44 6.63 -5.77 5.65
C ASP A 44 5.49 -5.95 4.62
N VAL A 45 5.61 -6.99 3.78
CA VAL A 45 4.67 -7.25 2.68
C VAL A 45 3.30 -7.80 3.17
N PHE A 46 3.22 -8.44 4.34
CA PHE A 46 2.03 -9.16 4.78
C PHE A 46 0.79 -8.26 4.96
N PRO A 47 0.85 -7.10 5.65
CA PRO A 47 -0.26 -6.15 5.71
C PRO A 47 -0.76 -5.66 4.35
N ILE A 48 0.15 -5.51 3.39
CA ILE A 48 -0.20 -5.07 2.03
C ILE A 48 -0.98 -6.15 1.29
N LEU A 49 -0.56 -7.41 1.42
CA LEU A 49 -1.30 -8.54 0.85
C LEU A 49 -2.69 -8.69 1.47
N ALA A 50 -2.83 -8.48 2.78
CA ALA A 50 -4.12 -8.50 3.45
C ALA A 50 -5.06 -7.39 2.93
N ALA A 51 -4.54 -6.16 2.79
CA ALA A 51 -5.28 -5.04 2.23
C ALA A 51 -5.69 -5.28 0.76
N ALA A 52 -4.78 -5.87 -0.03
CA ALA A 52 -5.03 -6.19 -1.43
C ALA A 52 -6.06 -7.30 -1.60
N HIS A 53 -5.98 -8.37 -0.81
CA HIS A 53 -7.01 -9.41 -0.77
C HIS A 53 -8.37 -8.82 -0.45
N LYS A 54 -8.46 -7.96 0.57
CA LYS A 54 -9.70 -7.26 0.92
C LYS A 54 -10.22 -6.39 -0.24
N ALA A 55 -9.35 -5.70 -0.96
CA ALA A 55 -9.72 -4.89 -2.11
C ALA A 55 -10.28 -5.75 -3.26
N LEU A 56 -9.67 -6.91 -3.53
CA LEU A 56 -10.14 -7.87 -4.53
C LEU A 56 -11.51 -8.46 -4.17
N VAL A 57 -11.72 -8.81 -2.91
CA VAL A 57 -13.04 -9.27 -2.41
C VAL A 57 -14.10 -8.19 -2.57
N SER A 58 -13.78 -6.93 -2.25
CA SER A 58 -14.71 -5.81 -2.47
C SER A 58 -15.01 -5.60 -3.95
N LYS A 59 -14.01 -5.70 -4.84
CA LYS A 59 -14.20 -5.62 -6.30
C LYS A 59 -15.10 -6.74 -6.81
N SER A 60 -14.86 -7.99 -6.40
CA SER A 60 -15.65 -9.14 -6.85
C SER A 60 -17.11 -9.07 -6.41
N ARG A 61 -17.39 -8.33 -5.33
CA ARG A 61 -18.75 -8.06 -4.81
C ARG A 61 -19.35 -6.76 -5.32
N ALA A 62 -18.67 -6.05 -6.23
CA ALA A 62 -19.05 -4.72 -6.70
C ALA A 62 -19.30 -3.71 -5.54
N SER A 63 -18.52 -3.83 -4.46
CA SER A 63 -18.68 -3.08 -3.21
C SER A 63 -17.42 -2.29 -2.85
N LEU A 64 -16.71 -1.75 -3.85
CA LEU A 64 -15.59 -0.84 -3.62
C LEU A 64 -16.09 0.43 -2.93
N THR A 65 -15.35 0.89 -1.92
CA THR A 65 -15.66 2.16 -1.23
C THR A 65 -15.08 3.34 -1.99
N THR A 66 -13.91 3.15 -2.58
CA THR A 66 -13.18 4.10 -3.41
C THR A 66 -13.51 3.91 -4.90
N ARG A 67 -12.98 4.81 -5.75
CA ARG A 67 -13.27 4.80 -7.19
C ARG A 67 -12.57 3.68 -7.94
N THR A 68 -11.43 3.19 -7.45
CA THR A 68 -10.58 2.25 -8.19
C THR A 68 -10.01 1.19 -7.27
N LEU A 69 -9.66 0.03 -7.81
CA LEU A 69 -9.04 -1.05 -7.03
C LEU A 69 -7.71 -0.60 -6.38
N HIS A 70 -6.95 0.24 -7.07
CA HIS A 70 -5.67 0.77 -6.60
C HIS A 70 -5.84 1.75 -5.43
N SER A 71 -6.83 2.65 -5.49
CA SER A 71 -7.15 3.51 -4.35
C SER A 71 -7.78 2.72 -3.19
N GLU A 72 -8.51 1.64 -3.47
CA GLU A 72 -9.07 0.74 -2.46
C GLU A 72 -7.97 0.03 -1.68
N LEU A 73 -6.86 -0.34 -2.32
CA LEU A 73 -5.69 -0.91 -1.64
C LEU A 73 -5.15 0.03 -0.56
N ILE A 74 -4.91 1.30 -0.91
CA ILE A 74 -4.39 2.31 0.03
C ILE A 74 -5.40 2.58 1.15
N TYR A 75 -6.69 2.65 0.80
CA TYR A 75 -7.79 2.81 1.75
C TYR A 75 -7.94 1.63 2.71
N ASN A 76 -7.81 0.40 2.22
CA ASN A 76 -7.84 -0.80 3.05
C ASN A 76 -6.63 -0.89 3.96
N TYR A 77 -5.44 -0.57 3.42
CA TYR A 77 -4.21 -0.58 4.19
C TYR A 77 -4.30 0.31 5.42
N SER A 78 -4.81 1.54 5.30
CA SER A 78 -4.87 2.52 6.40
C SER A 78 -5.65 2.06 7.63
N GLY A 79 -6.51 1.05 7.51
CA GLY A 79 -7.44 0.62 8.57
C GLY A 79 -8.47 1.69 8.97
N SER A 80 -8.58 2.80 8.23
CA SER A 80 -9.50 3.91 8.52
C SER A 80 -10.76 3.85 7.65
N LYS A 81 -11.87 4.40 8.15
CA LYS A 81 -13.12 4.62 7.40
C LYS A 81 -13.14 5.93 6.61
N HIS A 82 -12.09 6.75 6.71
CA HIS A 82 -12.01 8.05 6.03
C HIS A 82 -11.12 7.96 4.79
N ILE A 83 -11.71 7.99 3.60
CA ILE A 83 -11.00 7.85 2.32
C ILE A 83 -9.89 8.90 2.17
N THR A 84 -10.22 10.18 2.29
CA THR A 84 -9.27 11.29 2.09
C THR A 84 -8.07 11.19 3.04
N GLU A 85 -8.33 10.87 4.31
CA GLU A 85 -7.27 10.75 5.30
C GLU A 85 -6.40 9.50 5.07
N SER A 86 -7.00 8.42 4.61
CA SER A 86 -6.28 7.19 4.24
C SER A 86 -5.28 7.45 3.12
N LEU A 87 -5.74 8.12 2.06
CA LEU A 87 -4.89 8.46 0.91
C LEU A 87 -3.78 9.45 1.31
N LYS A 88 -4.09 10.45 2.13
CA LYS A 88 -3.08 11.41 2.63
C LYS A 88 -2.02 10.76 3.53
N ARG A 89 -2.42 9.82 4.39
CA ARG A 89 -1.50 9.22 5.37
C ARG A 89 -0.67 8.10 4.78
N CYS A 90 -1.31 7.19 4.05
CA CYS A 90 -0.67 5.97 3.57
C CYS A 90 -0.23 6.05 2.10
N GLY A 91 -0.80 6.96 1.32
CA GLY A 91 -0.32 7.29 -0.02
C GLY A 91 0.96 8.14 0.04
N ILE A 92 1.43 8.55 -1.15
CA ILE A 92 2.59 9.43 -1.27
C ILE A 92 2.22 10.91 -1.05
N SER A 93 3.22 11.67 -0.60
CA SER A 93 3.22 13.12 -0.37
C SER A 93 4.50 13.75 -0.94
N ASP A 94 4.62 15.07 -0.93
CA ASP A 94 5.80 15.79 -1.46
C ASP A 94 7.12 15.42 -0.75
N ASP A 95 7.04 15.02 0.52
CA ASP A 95 8.16 14.57 1.34
C ASP A 95 8.40 13.04 1.25
N THR A 96 7.56 12.30 0.52
CA THR A 96 7.74 10.86 0.39
C THR A 96 8.96 10.54 -0.48
N THR A 97 9.97 9.97 0.15
CA THR A 97 11.20 9.55 -0.54
C THR A 97 11.33 8.06 -0.73
N TYR A 98 10.51 7.26 -0.05
CA TYR A 98 10.50 5.81 -0.18
C TYR A 98 9.09 5.36 -0.53
N VAL A 99 8.93 4.80 -1.73
CA VAL A 99 7.63 4.50 -2.33
C VAL A 99 7.51 3.01 -2.58
N LEU A 100 6.37 2.43 -2.24
CA LEU A 100 5.93 1.13 -2.72
C LEU A 100 4.90 1.36 -3.82
N ALA A 101 5.17 0.82 -5.01
CA ALA A 101 4.20 0.77 -6.09
C ALA A 101 3.55 -0.61 -6.11
N ALA A 102 2.22 -0.66 -6.23
CA ALA A 102 1.45 -1.88 -6.35
C ALA A 102 0.47 -1.78 -7.52
N ARG A 103 0.46 -2.80 -8.37
CA ARG A 103 -0.47 -2.90 -9.51
C ARG A 103 -1.10 -4.29 -9.55
N PHE A 104 -2.40 -4.32 -9.83
CA PHE A 104 -3.17 -5.55 -10.02
C PHE A 104 -3.24 -5.93 -11.48
N ALA A 105 -3.20 -7.24 -11.77
CA ALA A 105 -3.41 -7.82 -13.10
C ALA A 105 -2.54 -7.21 -14.20
N ALA A 106 -1.30 -6.83 -13.87
CA ALA A 106 -0.42 -6.16 -14.82
C ALA A 106 0.20 -7.15 -15.81
N SER A 107 0.22 -6.78 -17.09
CA SER A 107 1.08 -7.40 -18.08
C SER A 107 2.54 -6.98 -17.89
N HIS A 108 3.46 -7.72 -18.51
CA HIS A 108 4.89 -7.40 -18.44
C HIS A 108 5.23 -6.02 -19.02
N ASP A 109 4.54 -5.59 -20.09
CA ASP A 109 4.79 -4.28 -20.70
C ASP A 109 4.21 -3.14 -19.85
N GLU A 110 3.05 -3.34 -19.23
CA GLU A 110 2.53 -2.37 -18.26
C GLU A 110 3.47 -2.21 -17.06
N MET A 111 4.09 -3.29 -16.59
CA MET A 111 5.08 -3.19 -15.51
C MET A 111 6.32 -2.38 -15.90
N LYS A 112 6.81 -2.52 -17.15
CA LYS A 112 7.87 -1.64 -17.67
C LYS A 112 7.44 -0.18 -17.69
N ASP A 113 6.17 0.09 -17.99
CA ASP A 113 5.67 1.47 -18.00
C ASP A 113 5.52 2.02 -16.58
N VAL A 114 5.06 1.22 -15.61
CA VAL A 114 5.10 1.58 -14.18
C VAL A 114 6.53 1.89 -13.72
N GLU A 115 7.51 1.07 -14.13
CA GLU A 115 8.92 1.31 -13.80
C GLU A 115 9.42 2.65 -14.37
N LYS A 116 9.01 3.03 -15.57
CA LYS A 116 9.37 4.32 -16.19
C LYS A 116 8.65 5.50 -15.53
N LEU A 117 7.40 5.31 -15.11
CA LEU A 117 6.61 6.33 -14.42
C LEU A 117 7.28 6.75 -13.10
N ILE A 118 7.83 5.77 -12.38
CA ILE A 118 8.48 6.01 -11.09
C ILE A 118 9.98 6.11 -11.29
N LYS A 119 10.49 7.34 -11.45
CA LYS A 119 11.93 7.58 -11.47
C LYS A 119 12.50 7.25 -10.09
N GLY A 120 13.62 6.55 -9.99
CA GLY A 120 14.20 6.19 -8.70
C GLY A 120 14.98 4.89 -8.74
N LYS A 121 15.75 4.64 -7.69
CA LYS A 121 16.48 3.37 -7.52
C LYS A 121 15.52 2.32 -7.01
N GLU A 122 15.38 1.22 -7.74
CA GLU A 122 14.65 0.05 -7.26
C GLU A 122 15.36 -0.58 -6.06
N ILE A 123 14.57 -0.97 -5.06
CA ILE A 123 15.04 -1.64 -3.87
C ILE A 123 14.24 -2.93 -3.67
N ASP A 124 14.91 -3.95 -3.10
CA ASP A 124 14.29 -5.18 -2.69
C ASP A 124 13.19 -4.93 -1.63
N LEU A 125 12.10 -5.68 -1.68
CA LEU A 125 11.04 -5.59 -0.67
C LEU A 125 11.49 -6.06 0.71
N LEU A 126 12.54 -6.88 0.78
CA LEU A 126 13.16 -7.27 2.05
C LEU A 126 13.71 -6.06 2.83
N GLU A 127 13.94 -4.92 2.17
CA GLU A 127 14.39 -3.69 2.83
C GLU A 127 13.25 -2.88 3.48
N LEU A 128 11.98 -3.27 3.29
CA LEU A 128 10.84 -2.59 3.90
C LEU A 128 11.00 -2.50 5.43
N GLU A 129 11.26 -3.64 6.07
CA GLU A 129 11.39 -3.73 7.52
C GLU A 129 12.53 -2.83 8.05
N GLY A 130 13.69 -2.85 7.38
CA GLY A 130 14.84 -2.04 7.77
C GLY A 130 14.66 -0.53 7.59
N ARG A 131 13.66 -0.10 6.80
CA ARG A 131 13.38 1.31 6.49
C ARG A 131 12.05 1.80 7.07
N ALA A 132 11.28 0.91 7.70
CA ALA A 132 10.00 1.23 8.30
C ALA A 132 10.16 2.20 9.48
N ASN A 133 9.36 3.26 9.49
CA ASN A 133 9.25 4.16 10.63
C ASN A 133 8.27 3.57 11.66
N ASN A 134 8.76 2.62 12.45
CA ASN A 134 7.96 1.90 13.44
C ASN A 134 7.23 2.84 14.42
N ALA A 135 7.85 3.95 14.83
CA ALA A 135 7.23 4.92 15.73
C ALA A 135 6.00 5.59 15.07
N GLN A 136 6.11 5.98 13.79
CA GLN A 136 5.00 6.58 13.06
C GLN A 136 3.90 5.56 12.75
N ILE A 137 4.26 4.32 12.40
CA ILE A 137 3.31 3.21 12.18
C ILE A 137 2.52 2.95 13.46
N GLN A 138 3.21 2.76 14.59
CA GLN A 138 2.55 2.52 15.88
C GLN A 138 1.62 3.66 16.26
N LYS A 139 2.04 4.92 16.07
CA LYS A 139 1.17 6.09 16.31
C LYS A 139 -0.04 6.11 15.38
N HIS A 140 0.14 5.80 14.10
CA HIS A 140 -0.92 5.85 13.10
C HIS A 140 -2.02 4.83 13.40
N TYR A 141 -1.62 3.60 13.69
CA TYR A 141 -2.53 2.51 14.01
C TYR A 141 -2.95 2.53 15.49
N LYS A 142 -2.34 3.34 16.36
CA LYS A 142 -2.56 3.32 17.81
C LYS A 142 -2.20 1.95 18.41
N ILE A 143 -1.07 1.40 18.00
CA ILE A 143 -0.53 0.13 18.51
C ILE A 143 0.14 0.40 19.85
N THR A 144 -0.23 -0.38 20.87
CA THR A 144 0.31 -0.20 22.22
C THR A 144 1.48 -1.15 22.49
N PRO A 145 2.36 -0.82 23.45
CA PRO A 145 3.42 -1.75 23.86
C PRO A 145 2.88 -3.10 24.37
N GLN A 146 1.70 -3.12 24.99
CA GLN A 146 1.06 -4.35 25.47
C GLN A 146 0.60 -5.24 24.31
N GLU A 147 0.11 -4.64 23.21
CA GLU A 147 -0.21 -5.38 21.98
C GLU A 147 1.05 -6.02 21.40
N LEU A 148 2.14 -5.24 21.28
CA LEU A 148 3.43 -5.72 20.78
C LEU A 148 4.14 -6.75 21.69
N ALA A 149 3.71 -6.89 22.94
CA ALA A 149 4.22 -7.94 23.82
C ALA A 149 3.67 -9.33 23.47
N ILE A 150 2.57 -9.40 22.71
CA ILE A 150 1.86 -10.64 22.37
C ILE A 150 1.64 -10.84 20.87
N SER A 151 1.94 -9.85 20.03
CA SER A 151 1.83 -9.92 18.58
C SER A 151 2.93 -9.13 17.87
N SER A 152 3.07 -9.35 16.57
CA SER A 152 3.97 -8.55 15.74
C SER A 152 3.31 -7.23 15.30
N LEU A 153 4.14 -6.27 14.85
CA LEU A 153 3.66 -5.03 14.24
C LEU A 153 2.75 -5.31 13.04
N SER A 154 3.10 -6.30 12.23
CA SER A 154 2.35 -6.69 11.03
C SER A 154 1.01 -7.33 11.37
N ASP A 155 0.96 -8.22 12.37
CA ASP A 155 -0.30 -8.83 12.84
C ASP A 155 -1.25 -7.77 13.40
N ALA A 156 -0.74 -6.81 14.16
CA ALA A 156 -1.50 -5.69 14.70
C ALA A 156 -2.14 -4.83 13.59
N ILE A 157 -1.42 -4.58 12.49
CA ILE A 157 -1.96 -3.85 11.33
C ILE A 157 -3.01 -4.69 10.60
N VAL A 158 -2.72 -5.96 10.33
CA VAL A 158 -3.65 -6.88 9.65
C VAL A 158 -4.95 -7.02 10.43
N CYS A 159 -4.87 -7.09 11.76
CA CYS A 159 -6.05 -7.10 12.63
C CYS A 159 -6.95 -5.87 12.39
N ARG A 160 -6.36 -4.67 12.28
CA ARG A 160 -7.10 -3.43 11.98
C ARG A 160 -7.69 -3.43 10.57
N ILE A 161 -6.95 -3.92 9.57
CA ILE A 161 -7.45 -4.06 8.19
C ILE A 161 -8.67 -5.00 8.16
N ALA A 162 -8.56 -6.15 8.81
CA ALA A 162 -9.60 -7.18 8.85
C ALA A 162 -10.84 -6.69 9.63
N ALA A 163 -10.65 -6.16 10.83
CA ALA A 163 -11.72 -5.75 11.73
C ALA A 163 -12.36 -4.39 11.39
N ARG A 164 -11.79 -3.63 10.44
CA ARG A 164 -12.26 -2.27 10.09
C ARG A 164 -13.77 -2.14 9.92
N ASP A 165 -14.41 -3.13 9.30
CA ASP A 165 -15.83 -3.05 8.97
C ASP A 165 -16.73 -3.56 10.11
N ALA A 166 -16.15 -4.19 11.14
CA ALA A 166 -16.84 -4.69 12.32
C ALA A 166 -16.78 -3.74 13.54
N LEU A 167 -15.84 -2.78 13.53
CA LEU A 167 -15.62 -1.76 14.58
C LEU A 167 -16.18 -0.40 14.16
#